data_AF-A0A530QNP7-F1
#
_entry.id   AF-A0A530QNP7-F1
#
_cell.length_a   1.000
_cell.length_b   1.000
_cell.length_c   1.000
_cell.angle_alpha   90.00
_cell.angle_beta   90.00
_cell.angle_gamma   90.00
#
_symmetry.space_group_name_H-M   'P 1'
#
loop_
_entity.id
_entity.type
_entity.pdbx_description
1 polymer ?
#
loop_
_entity_poly.entity_id
_entity_poly.type
_entity_poly.pdbx_seq_one_letter_code
_entity_poly.pdbx_strand_id
1 'polypeptide(L)' 'MAAPRSFVMLETRQVTEHHPQLGEFGYAGDDHVVPFEVAPLDVRGRTVQLGPMLDAILA' A
#
# COMPACT_ATOMS: atom_id res chain seq x y z
N MET A 1 -10.49 -16.49 -37.85
CA MET A 1 -10.74 -16.91 -36.45
C MET A 1 -9.70 -16.21 -35.58
N ALA A 2 -10.02 -15.03 -35.02
CA ALA A 2 -9.09 -14.23 -34.23
C ALA A 2 -9.61 -14.20 -32.78
N ALA A 3 -8.79 -14.68 -31.84
CA ALA A 3 -9.13 -14.72 -30.43
C ALA A 3 -9.23 -13.30 -29.85
N PRO A 4 -10.24 -12.98 -29.01
CA PRO A 4 -10.33 -11.68 -28.36
C PRO A 4 -9.28 -11.58 -27.25
N ARG A 5 -8.48 -10.51 -27.30
CA ARG A 5 -7.43 -10.22 -26.33
C ARG A 5 -8.09 -9.61 -25.11
N SER A 6 -8.12 -10.33 -23.99
CA SER A 6 -8.63 -9.84 -22.71
C SER A 6 -7.66 -8.79 -22.14
N PHE A 7 -7.99 -7.51 -22.29
CA PHE A 7 -7.33 -6.43 -21.55
C PHE A 7 -7.83 -6.45 -20.10
N VAL A 8 -6.97 -6.86 -19.17
CA VAL A 8 -7.22 -6.68 -17.74
C VAL A 8 -6.87 -5.23 -17.40
N MET A 9 -7.89 -4.38 -17.37
CA MET A 9 -7.82 -3.03 -16.81
C MET A 9 -7.66 -3.18 -15.29
N LEU A 10 -6.45 -2.98 -14.75
CA LEU A 10 -6.23 -2.85 -13.31
C LEU A 10 -6.84 -1.52 -12.86
N GLU A 11 -8.16 -1.52 -12.61
CA GLU A 11 -8.81 -0.38 -11.97
C GLU A 11 -8.22 -0.20 -10.58
N THR A 12 -7.57 0.94 -10.36
CA THR A 12 -7.27 1.44 -9.02
C THR A 12 -8.58 1.85 -8.37
N ARG A 13 -9.28 0.89 -7.75
CA ARG A 13 -10.46 1.16 -6.94
C ARG A 13 -10.05 2.12 -5.83
N GLN A 14 -10.51 3.38 -5.90
CA GLN A 14 -10.35 4.34 -4.81
C GLN A 14 -11.21 3.84 -3.64
N VAL A 15 -10.57 3.20 -2.67
CA VAL A 15 -11.23 2.72 -1.46
C VAL A 15 -11.25 3.87 -0.45
N THR A 16 -12.35 4.61 -0.46
CA THR A 16 -12.86 5.45 0.62
C THR A 16 -12.03 6.70 0.99
N GLU A 17 -12.70 7.82 1.32
CA GLU A 17 -12.11 9.11 1.79
C GLU A 17 -11.37 9.00 3.15
N HIS A 18 -11.20 7.78 3.66
CA HIS A 18 -10.52 7.50 4.90
C HIS A 18 -9.03 7.33 4.61
N HIS A 19 -8.21 8.29 5.03
CA HIS A 19 -6.76 8.11 5.03
C HIS A 19 -6.43 7.03 6.06
N PRO A 20 -6.04 5.82 5.62
CA PRO A 20 -5.84 4.73 6.55
C PRO A 20 -4.63 5.03 7.43
N GLN A 21 -4.78 4.82 8.74
CA GLN A 21 -3.74 5.15 9.71
C GLN A 21 -2.88 3.93 10.03
N LEU A 22 -1.64 4.16 10.48
CA LEU A 22 -0.81 3.08 11.01
C LEU A 22 -1.54 2.40 12.17
N GLY A 23 -1.64 1.06 12.10
CA GLY A 23 -2.37 0.26 13.09
C GLY A 23 -3.83 -0.05 12.73
N GLU A 24 -4.40 0.54 11.68
CA GLU A 24 -5.70 0.10 11.13
C GLU A 24 -5.57 -1.12 10.21
N PHE A 25 -4.35 -1.41 9.78
CA PHE A 25 -4.03 -2.58 9.00
C PHE A 25 -3.61 -3.72 9.94
N GLY A 26 -4.53 -4.67 10.18
CA GLY A 26 -4.20 -5.97 10.76
C GLY A 26 -3.58 -5.94 12.17
N TYR A 27 -2.82 -6.99 12.51
CA TYR A 27 -2.15 -7.10 13.80
C TYR A 27 -0.83 -6.31 13.77
N ALA A 28 -0.42 -5.77 14.93
CA ALA A 28 0.88 -5.14 15.07
C ALA A 28 1.99 -6.15 14.71
N GLY A 29 2.79 -5.82 13.69
CA GLY A 29 3.81 -6.72 13.15
C GLY A 29 3.59 -7.14 11.70
N ASP A 30 2.43 -6.93 11.09
CA ASP A 30 2.29 -7.21 9.65
C ASP A 30 3.01 -6.15 8.78
N ASP A 31 3.44 -6.56 7.58
CA ASP A 31 4.14 -5.69 6.63
C ASP A 31 3.16 -4.73 5.94
N HIS A 32 3.31 -3.43 6.18
CA HIS A 32 2.39 -2.41 5.65
C HIS A 32 3.10 -1.16 5.12
N VAL A 33 2.55 -0.58 4.05
CA VAL A 33 3.02 0.67 3.46
C VAL A 33 1.87 1.67 3.39
N VAL A 34 2.02 2.80 4.08
CA VAL A 34 1.01 3.85 4.14
C VAL A 34 1.57 5.11 3.47
N PRO A 35 1.10 5.46 2.26
CA PRO A 35 1.49 6.72 1.61
C PRO A 35 0.83 7.91 2.30
N PHE A 36 1.54 9.04 2.36
CA PHE A 36 1.00 10.30 2.86
C PHE A 36 1.58 11.51 2.12
N GLU A 37 0.87 12.62 2.19
CA GLU A 37 1.27 13.90 1.61
C GLU A 37 1.02 15.03 2.61
N VAL A 38 1.98 15.94 2.75
CA VAL A 38 1.89 17.13 3.58
C VAL A 38 1.89 18.34 2.65
N ALA A 39 0.70 18.68 2.14
CA ALA A 39 0.50 19.71 1.12
C ALA A 39 1.14 21.08 1.47
N PRO A 40 1.09 21.59 2.73
CA PRO A 40 1.73 22.86 3.06
C PRO A 40 3.26 22.86 2.94
N LEU A 41 3.89 21.68 2.97
CA LEU A 41 5.34 21.52 2.88
C LEU A 41 5.79 21.01 1.50
N ASP A 42 4.87 20.72 0.59
CA ASP A 42 5.14 20.03 -0.68
C ASP A 42 5.97 18.73 -0.48
N VAL A 43 5.68 18.01 0.61
CA VAL A 43 6.37 16.77 0.95
C VAL A 43 5.45 15.58 0.76
N ARG A 44 5.98 14.54 0.12
CA ARG A 44 5.34 13.23 0.01
C ARG A 44 6.18 12.18 0.69
N GLY A 45 5.54 11.23 1.33
CA GLY A 45 6.21 10.18 2.08
C GLY A 45 5.46 8.87 2.06
N ARG A 46 6.12 7.85 2.59
CA ARG A 46 5.53 6.55 2.89
C ARG A 46 6.02 6.11 4.26
N THR A 47 5.12 5.69 5.12
CA THR A 47 5.49 4.96 6.33
C THR A 47 5.48 3.49 6.00
N VAL A 48 6.55 2.79 6.37
CA VAL A 48 6.71 1.36 6.14
C VAL A 48 6.83 0.69 7.50
N GLN A 49 5.93 -0.26 7.77
CA GLN A 49 6.03 -1.21 8.87
C GLN A 49 6.55 -2.52 8.28
N LEU A 50 7.64 -3.04 8.84
CA LEU A 50 8.20 -4.34 8.48
C LEU A 50 8.15 -5.25 9.70
N GLY A 51 7.61 -6.45 9.56
CA GLY A 51 7.68 -7.50 10.59
C GLY A 51 8.26 -8.79 10.04
N PRO A 52 7.48 -9.83 9.65
CA PRO A 52 8.04 -11.10 9.19
C PRO A 52 9.05 -10.96 8.03
N MET A 53 8.88 -9.95 7.17
CA MET A 53 9.85 -9.66 6.12
C MET A 53 11.22 -9.26 6.68
N LEU A 54 11.27 -8.51 7.78
CA LEU A 54 12.52 -8.12 8.43
C LEU A 54 13.24 -9.34 9.00
N ASP A 55 12.51 -10.26 9.64
CA ASP A 55 13.08 -11.50 10.16
C ASP A 55 13.66 -12.37 9.04
N ALA A 56 13.01 -12.43 7.88
CA ALA A 56 13.52 -13.15 6.71
C ALA A 56 14.81 -12.55 6.13
N ILE A 57 15.04 -11.24 6.29
CA ILE A 57 16.27 -10.56 5.84
C ILE A 57 17.43 -10.80 6.82
N LEU A 58 17.13 -10.94 8.11
CA LEU A 58 18.14 -11.07 9.17
C LEU A 58 18.56 -12.52 9.47
N ALA A 59 17.94 -13.51 8.83
CA ALA A 59 18.27 -14.94 8.95
C ALA A 59 19.57 -15.31 8.20
#